data_AF-A0A318XIA2-F1
#
_entry.id   AF-A0A318XIA2-F1
#
_cell.length_a   1.000
_cell.length_b   1.000
_cell.length_c   1.000
_cell.angle_alpha   90.00
_cell.angle_beta   90.00
_cell.angle_gamma   90.00
#
_symmetry.space_group_name_H-M   'P 1'
#
loop_
_entity.id
_entity.type
_entity.pdbx_description
1 polymer ?
#
loop_
_entity_poly.entity_id
_entity_poly.type
_entity_poly.pdbx_seq_one_letter_code
_entity_poly.pdbx_strand_id
1 'polypeptide(L)'
;MSGEKMFSASFFGFKKKDVNSYLEKMNKEYEEKIRSKEKDIADIKAQYRDIKGKYDELNSSIAQLQEDREKIANAIITAQEKAEAILNEARKQATDEKKKLERQVEEEKEKLVDIKQEIKLIKGEIVHTLNKYEGELSKIIQE
;
A
#
# COMPACT_ATOMS: atom_id res chain seq x y z
N MET A 1 1.36 -35.70 60.27
CA MET A 1 0.98 -35.72 61.69
C MET A 1 0.81 -37.18 62.10
N SER A 2 1.89 -37.82 62.54
CA SER A 2 1.87 -39.20 63.06
C SER A 2 2.44 -39.16 64.46
N GLY A 3 1.60 -39.36 65.49
CA GLY A 3 2.08 -39.58 66.85
C GLY A 3 1.16 -39.15 67.99
N GLU A 4 0.20 -38.24 67.79
CA GLU A 4 -0.73 -37.87 68.87
C GLU A 4 -1.87 -38.89 69.00
N LYS A 5 -2.17 -39.32 70.24
CA LYS A 5 -3.32 -40.19 70.53
C LYS A 5 -4.60 -39.43 70.21
N MET A 6 -5.10 -39.60 68.97
CA MET A 6 -6.29 -38.93 68.43
C MET A 6 -7.59 -39.24 69.22
N PHE A 7 -7.61 -40.35 69.94
CA PHE A 7 -8.79 -40.85 70.64
C PHE A 7 -8.41 -41.36 72.03
N SER A 8 -9.17 -41.01 73.08
CA SER A 8 -8.96 -41.61 74.40
C SER A 8 -9.58 -43.02 74.48
N ALA A 9 -8.95 -43.92 75.25
CA ALA A 9 -9.41 -45.31 75.40
C ALA A 9 -10.54 -45.45 76.43
N SER A 10 -11.42 -46.41 76.21
CA SER A 10 -12.52 -46.86 77.07
C SER A 10 -12.36 -48.36 77.37
N PHE A 11 -13.11 -48.92 78.32
CA PHE A 11 -13.03 -50.34 78.73
C PHE A 11 -13.20 -51.34 77.56
N PHE A 12 -13.77 -50.91 76.43
CA PHE A 12 -13.83 -51.63 75.15
C PHE A 12 -13.61 -50.65 73.97
N GLY A 13 -12.36 -50.31 73.66
CA GLY A 13 -12.00 -49.52 72.45
C GLY A 13 -11.91 -48.01 72.66
N PHE A 14 -12.13 -47.22 71.59
CA PHE A 14 -12.00 -45.75 71.62
C PHE A 14 -13.28 -45.06 72.11
N LYS A 15 -13.16 -43.90 72.77
CA LYS A 15 -14.32 -43.09 73.17
C LYS A 15 -15.03 -42.55 71.93
N LYS A 16 -16.28 -42.98 71.75
CA LYS A 16 -17.16 -42.59 70.64
C LYS A 16 -17.26 -41.06 70.45
N LYS A 17 -17.25 -40.28 71.53
CA LYS A 17 -17.28 -38.81 71.47
C LYS A 17 -16.05 -38.22 70.78
N ASP A 18 -14.86 -38.72 71.11
CA ASP A 18 -13.60 -38.25 70.53
C ASP A 18 -13.51 -38.62 69.04
N VAL A 19 -13.94 -39.85 68.71
CA VAL A 19 -14.02 -40.32 67.32
C VAL A 19 -15.00 -39.47 66.51
N ASN A 20 -16.20 -39.22 67.04
CA ASN A 20 -17.20 -38.40 66.35
C ASN A 20 -16.71 -36.96 66.14
N SER A 21 -16.10 -36.34 67.16
CA SER A 21 -15.58 -34.96 67.04
C SER A 21 -14.45 -34.86 66.02
N TYR A 22 -13.57 -35.87 65.94
CA TYR A 22 -12.54 -35.93 64.92
C TYR A 22 -13.12 -36.10 63.52
N LEU A 23 -14.11 -37.00 63.34
CA LEU A 23 -14.79 -37.20 62.06
C LEU A 23 -15.52 -35.94 61.60
N GLU A 24 -16.18 -35.22 62.52
CA GLU A 24 -16.82 -33.93 62.24
C GLU A 24 -15.80 -32.86 61.81
N LYS A 25 -14.68 -32.74 62.54
CA LYS A 25 -13.61 -31.80 62.18
C LYS A 25 -13.01 -32.12 60.81
N MET A 26 -12.72 -33.39 60.57
CA MET A 26 -12.17 -33.87 59.30
C MET A 26 -13.14 -33.63 58.14
N ASN A 27 -14.44 -33.92 58.31
CA ASN A 27 -15.46 -33.65 57.30
C ASN A 27 -15.55 -32.15 57.00
N LYS A 28 -15.52 -31.30 58.02
CA LYS A 28 -15.52 -29.85 57.84
C LYS A 28 -14.29 -29.35 57.08
N GLU A 29 -13.10 -29.85 57.40
CA GLU A 29 -11.87 -29.52 56.66
C GLU A 29 -11.93 -29.97 55.20
N TYR A 30 -12.52 -31.14 54.91
CA TYR A 30 -12.72 -31.61 53.54
C TYR A 30 -13.76 -30.76 52.80
N GLU A 31 -14.88 -30.39 53.42
CA GLU A 31 -15.88 -29.50 52.83
C GLU A 31 -15.29 -28.13 52.51
N GLU A 32 -14.49 -27.55 53.41
CA GLU A 32 -13.80 -26.28 53.18
C GLU A 32 -12.81 -26.37 52.02
N LYS A 33 -12.03 -27.46 51.92
CA LYS A 33 -11.13 -27.69 50.78
C LYS A 33 -11.87 -27.88 49.46
N ILE A 34 -13.00 -28.59 49.48
CA ILE A 34 -13.84 -28.79 48.28
C ILE A 34 -14.37 -27.43 47.81
N ARG A 35 -14.94 -26.63 48.71
CA ARG A 35 -15.45 -25.29 48.38
C ARG A 35 -14.37 -24.36 47.86
N SER A 36 -13.17 -24.38 48.46
CA SER A 36 -12.04 -23.59 47.97
C SER A 36 -11.66 -23.98 46.55
N LYS A 37 -11.53 -25.28 46.26
CA LYS A 37 -11.20 -25.76 44.92
C LYS A 37 -12.29 -25.47 43.90
N GLU A 38 -13.56 -25.54 44.28
CA GLU A 38 -14.68 -25.16 43.41
C GLU A 38 -14.62 -23.69 43.02
N LYS A 39 -14.27 -22.81 43.98
CA LYS A 39 -14.04 -21.39 43.70
C LYS A 39 -12.87 -21.18 42.75
N ASP A 40 -11.74 -21.82 43.00
CA ASP A 40 -10.55 -21.72 42.12
C ASP A 40 -10.87 -22.20 40.69
N ILE A 41 -11.64 -23.29 40.56
CA ILE A 41 -12.09 -23.80 39.26
C ILE A 41 -12.99 -22.78 38.56
N ALA A 42 -13.89 -22.11 39.29
CA ALA A 42 -14.75 -21.09 38.72
C ALA A 42 -13.94 -19.89 38.21
N ASP A 43 -12.98 -19.41 39.01
CA ASP A 43 -12.12 -18.27 38.67
C ASP A 43 -11.22 -18.59 37.46
N ILE A 44 -10.61 -19.78 37.43
CA ILE A 44 -9.79 -20.24 36.29
C ILE A 44 -10.64 -20.35 35.02
N LYS A 45 -11.87 -20.89 35.11
CA LYS A 45 -12.77 -20.96 33.96
C LYS A 45 -13.16 -19.58 33.44
N ALA A 46 -13.38 -18.61 34.32
CA ALA A 46 -13.67 -17.24 33.93
C ALA A 46 -12.48 -16.60 33.20
N GLN A 47 -11.27 -16.74 33.74
CA GLN A 47 -10.04 -16.24 33.10
C GLN A 47 -9.78 -16.90 31.75
N TYR A 48 -9.98 -18.22 31.64
CA TYR A 48 -9.83 -18.94 30.38
C TYR A 48 -10.77 -18.41 29.30
N ARG A 49 -12.04 -18.13 29.65
CA ARG A 49 -13.01 -17.56 28.71
C ARG A 49 -12.61 -16.15 28.25
N ASP A 50 -12.15 -15.30 29.16
CA ASP A 50 -11.67 -13.95 28.83
C ASP A 50 -10.46 -13.98 27.89
N ILE A 51 -9.45 -14.80 28.23
CA ILE A 51 -8.25 -14.96 27.40
C ILE A 51 -8.60 -15.52 26.03
N LYS A 52 -9.50 -16.51 25.97
CA LYS A 52 -9.96 -17.07 24.70
C LYS A 52 -10.68 -16.02 23.84
N GLY A 53 -11.54 -15.21 24.44
CA GLY A 53 -12.20 -14.11 23.74
C GLY A 53 -11.20 -13.12 23.13
N LYS A 54 -10.22 -12.67 23.91
CA LYS A 54 -9.13 -11.79 23.43
C LYS A 54 -8.30 -12.43 22.32
N TYR A 55 -8.03 -13.73 22.43
CA TYR A 55 -7.30 -14.48 21.41
C TYR A 55 -8.06 -14.53 20.09
N ASP A 56 -9.37 -14.81 20.13
CA ASP A 56 -10.23 -14.87 18.95
C ASP A 56 -10.35 -13.48 18.29
N GLU A 57 -10.50 -12.40 19.08
CA GLU A 57 -10.51 -11.02 18.60
C GLU A 57 -9.19 -10.62 17.93
N LEU A 58 -8.05 -10.95 18.55
CA LEU A 58 -6.72 -10.69 17.98
C LEU A 58 -6.51 -11.44 16.67
N ASN A 59 -6.93 -12.71 16.59
CA ASN A 59 -6.84 -13.48 15.36
C ASN A 59 -7.69 -12.88 14.23
N SER A 60 -8.91 -12.45 14.53
CA SER A 60 -9.77 -11.76 13.55
C SER A 60 -9.11 -10.46 13.08
N SER A 61 -8.52 -9.70 14.00
CA SER A 61 -7.83 -8.44 13.69
C SER A 61 -6.60 -8.66 12.82
N ILE A 62 -5.82 -9.72 13.09
CA ILE A 62 -4.66 -10.11 12.27
C ILE A 62 -5.10 -10.50 10.86
N ALA A 63 -6.17 -11.29 10.72
CA ALA A 63 -6.69 -11.69 9.42
C ALA A 63 -7.11 -10.46 8.60
N GLN A 64 -7.81 -9.50 9.22
CA GLN A 64 -8.21 -8.26 8.57
C GLN A 64 -7.00 -7.41 8.16
N LEU A 65 -6.00 -7.27 9.04
CA LEU A 65 -4.76 -6.54 8.72
C LEU A 65 -3.97 -7.17 7.58
N GLN A 66 -3.98 -8.50 7.47
CA GLN A 66 -3.36 -9.21 6.36
C GLN A 66 -4.07 -8.92 5.04
N GLU A 67 -5.40 -8.96 5.03
CA GLU A 67 -6.22 -8.64 3.85
C GLU A 67 -6.01 -7.19 3.41
N ASP A 68 -6.03 -6.24 4.35
CA ASP A 68 -5.82 -4.82 4.06
C ASP A 68 -4.41 -4.57 3.52
N ARG A 69 -3.40 -5.23 4.09
CA ARG A 69 -2.02 -5.16 3.59
C ARG A 69 -1.92 -5.67 2.15
N GLU A 70 -2.60 -6.76 1.81
CA GLU A 70 -2.60 -7.30 0.45
C GLU A 70 -3.27 -6.33 -0.53
N LYS A 71 -4.42 -5.75 -0.17
CA LYS A 71 -5.11 -4.73 -0.97
C LYS A 71 -4.23 -3.51 -1.22
N ILE A 72 -3.55 -3.02 -0.18
CA ILE A 72 -2.64 -1.88 -0.28
C ILE A 72 -1.47 -2.20 -1.20
N ALA A 73 -0.85 -3.39 -1.06
CA ALA A 73 0.24 -3.81 -1.92
C ALA A 73 -0.19 -3.86 -3.39
N ASN A 74 -1.34 -4.47 -3.68
CA ASN A 74 -1.90 -4.54 -5.04
C ASN A 74 -2.19 -3.14 -5.62
N ALA A 75 -2.73 -2.24 -4.81
CA ALA A 75 -2.99 -0.87 -5.22
C ALA A 75 -1.70 -0.11 -5.56
N ILE A 76 -0.64 -0.27 -4.74
CA ILE A 76 0.67 0.36 -4.99
C ILE A 76 1.30 -0.17 -6.28
N ILE A 77 1.29 -1.50 -6.49
CA ILE A 77 1.82 -2.12 -7.71
C ILE A 77 1.08 -1.57 -8.93
N THR A 78 -0.26 -1.59 -8.89
CA THR A 78 -1.09 -1.09 -10.00
C THR A 78 -0.84 0.40 -10.27
N ALA A 79 -0.67 1.21 -9.22
CA ALA A 79 -0.38 2.63 -9.36
C ALA A 79 0.98 2.86 -10.01
N GLN A 80 2.00 2.08 -9.61
CA GLN A 80 3.34 2.17 -10.19
C GLN A 80 3.34 1.77 -11.67
N GLU A 81 2.71 0.65 -12.02
CA GLU A 81 2.60 0.19 -13.42
C GLU A 81 1.89 1.23 -14.30
N LYS A 82 0.79 1.82 -13.81
CA LYS A 82 0.07 2.89 -14.52
C LYS A 82 0.92 4.15 -14.68
N ALA A 83 1.63 4.56 -13.63
CA ALA A 83 2.49 5.73 -13.69
C ALA A 83 3.63 5.53 -14.71
N GLU A 84 4.24 4.35 -14.73
CA GLU A 84 5.28 4.00 -15.70
C GLU A 84 4.73 3.97 -17.14
N ALA A 85 3.53 3.40 -17.34
CA ALA A 85 2.86 3.42 -18.63
C ALA A 85 2.60 4.86 -19.13
N ILE A 86 2.08 5.73 -18.27
CA ILE A 86 1.84 7.15 -18.59
C ILE A 86 3.15 7.86 -18.96
N LEU A 87 4.22 7.65 -18.19
CA LEU A 87 5.51 8.26 -18.47
C LEU A 87 6.11 7.78 -19.80
N ASN A 88 6.00 6.48 -20.08
CA ASN A 88 6.49 5.91 -21.34
C ASN A 88 5.68 6.41 -22.54
N GLU A 89 4.36 6.50 -22.40
CA GLU A 89 3.49 7.06 -23.44
C GLU A 89 3.78 8.54 -23.68
N ALA A 90 3.89 9.36 -22.63
CA ALA A 90 4.21 10.78 -22.73
C ALA A 90 5.58 11.00 -23.39
N ARG A 91 6.58 10.20 -23.03
CA ARG A 91 7.91 10.25 -23.69
C ARG A 91 7.81 9.91 -25.16
N LYS A 92 7.08 8.85 -25.51
CA LYS A 92 6.90 8.44 -26.90
C LYS A 92 6.20 9.54 -27.71
N GLN A 93 5.07 10.05 -27.21
CA GLN A 93 4.33 11.15 -27.85
C GLN A 93 5.21 12.38 -28.04
N ALA A 94 5.94 12.81 -27.02
CA ALA A 94 6.86 13.94 -27.12
C ALA A 94 7.96 13.72 -28.17
N THR A 95 8.52 12.51 -28.26
CA THR A 95 9.52 12.19 -29.29
C THR A 95 8.94 12.18 -30.70
N ASP A 96 7.71 11.68 -30.87
CA ASP A 96 7.04 11.63 -32.17
C ASP A 96 6.63 13.03 -32.63
N GLU A 97 6.09 13.85 -31.72
CA GLU A 97 5.78 15.27 -31.99
C GLU A 97 7.03 16.07 -32.33
N LYS A 98 8.13 15.88 -31.59
CA LYS A 98 9.40 16.55 -31.89
C LYS A 98 9.87 16.22 -33.31
N LYS A 99 9.88 14.93 -33.69
CA LYS A 99 10.26 14.50 -35.05
C LYS A 99 9.35 15.11 -36.12
N LYS A 100 8.05 15.17 -35.85
CA LYS A 100 7.07 15.78 -36.76
C LYS A 100 7.35 17.27 -36.95
N LEU A 101 7.60 18.00 -35.87
CA LEU A 101 7.96 19.42 -35.91
C LEU A 101 9.29 19.66 -36.64
N GLU A 102 10.31 18.85 -36.37
CA GLU A 102 11.60 18.94 -37.05
C GLU A 102 11.46 18.76 -38.57
N ARG A 103 10.65 17.80 -39.00
CA ARG A 103 10.33 17.58 -40.42
C ARG A 103 9.61 18.78 -41.04
N GLN A 104 8.59 19.31 -40.37
CA GLN A 104 7.86 20.49 -40.84
C GLN A 104 8.77 21.72 -40.95
N VAL A 105 9.66 21.92 -39.97
CA VAL A 105 10.63 23.02 -40.00
C VAL A 105 11.57 22.89 -41.20
N GLU A 106 12.02 21.68 -41.53
CA GLU A 106 12.90 21.47 -42.67
C GLU A 106 12.18 21.69 -44.01
N GLU A 107 10.95 21.17 -44.15
CA GLU A 107 10.11 21.40 -45.34
C GLU A 107 9.84 22.91 -45.57
N GLU A 108 9.58 23.67 -44.50
CA GLU A 108 9.38 25.13 -44.60
C GLU A 108 10.67 25.89 -44.90
N LYS A 109 11.84 25.41 -44.43
CA LYS A 109 13.14 26.00 -44.80
C LYS A 109 13.44 25.81 -46.27
N GLU A 110 13.20 24.61 -46.82
CA GLU A 110 13.39 24.33 -48.25
C GLU A 110 12.55 25.28 -49.10
N LYS A 111 11.25 25.40 -48.81
CA LYS A 111 10.35 26.36 -49.48
C LYS A 111 10.87 27.80 -49.40
N LEU A 112 11.39 28.21 -48.24
CA LEU A 112 11.91 29.57 -48.04
C LEU A 112 13.18 29.82 -48.87
N VAL A 113 14.02 28.81 -49.07
CA VAL A 113 15.19 28.89 -49.96
C VAL A 113 14.73 29.03 -51.42
N ASP A 114 13.77 28.22 -51.85
CA ASP A 114 13.23 28.26 -53.22
C ASP A 114 12.62 29.63 -53.53
N ILE A 115 11.74 30.14 -52.67
CA ILE A 115 11.14 31.48 -52.82
C ILE A 115 12.21 32.57 -52.88
N LYS A 116 13.28 32.47 -52.08
CA LYS A 116 14.39 33.45 -52.14
C LYS A 116 15.14 33.40 -53.46
N GLN A 117 15.30 32.22 -54.05
CA GLN A 117 15.93 32.06 -55.37
C GLN A 117 15.03 32.66 -56.46
N GLU A 118 13.74 32.37 -56.43
CA GLU A 118 12.75 32.95 -57.37
C GLU A 118 12.75 34.48 -57.31
N ILE A 119 12.71 35.07 -56.10
CA ILE A 119 12.79 36.52 -55.92
C ILE A 119 14.08 37.09 -56.52
N LYS A 120 15.22 36.40 -56.36
CA LYS A 120 16.49 36.84 -56.92
C LYS A 120 16.48 36.82 -58.45
N LEU A 121 15.89 35.77 -59.05
CA LEU A 121 15.73 35.66 -60.50
C LEU A 121 14.84 36.78 -61.04
N ILE A 122 13.65 36.97 -60.47
CA ILE A 122 12.70 38.02 -60.87
C ILE A 122 13.34 39.41 -60.74
N LYS A 123 14.07 39.70 -59.66
CA LYS A 123 14.82 40.96 -59.53
C LYS A 123 15.84 41.14 -60.64
N GLY A 124 16.57 40.09 -60.99
CA GLY A 124 17.54 40.11 -62.09
C GLY A 124 16.88 40.40 -63.44
N GLU A 125 15.75 39.75 -63.72
CA GLU A 125 14.94 39.99 -64.93
C GLU A 125 14.44 41.44 -65.00
N ILE A 126 13.87 41.96 -63.90
CA ILE A 126 13.39 43.35 -63.83
C ILE A 126 14.53 44.33 -64.14
N VAL A 127 15.70 44.17 -63.51
CA VAL A 127 16.86 45.03 -63.75
C VAL A 127 17.33 44.93 -65.20
N HIS A 128 17.37 43.72 -65.76
CA HIS A 128 17.74 43.52 -67.16
C HIS A 128 16.78 44.22 -68.12
N THR A 129 15.46 44.07 -67.90
CA THR A 129 14.42 44.71 -68.71
C THR A 129 14.48 46.23 -68.60
N LEU A 130 14.68 46.79 -67.41
CA LEU A 130 14.83 48.24 -67.21
C LEU A 130 16.05 48.80 -67.94
N ASN A 131 17.22 48.16 -67.81
CA ASN A 131 18.44 48.56 -68.52
C ASN A 131 18.27 48.49 -70.05
N LYS A 132 17.52 47.50 -70.54
CA LYS A 132 17.21 47.37 -71.97
C LYS A 132 16.38 48.56 -72.46
N TYR A 133 15.29 48.91 -71.75
CA TYR A 133 14.46 50.06 -72.09
C TYR A 133 15.23 51.39 -71.98
N GLU A 134 16.08 51.55 -70.97
CA GLU A 134 16.94 52.74 -70.83
C GLU A 134 17.92 52.88 -72.01
N GLY A 135 18.53 51.78 -72.44
CA GLY A 135 19.41 51.76 -73.61
C GLY A 135 18.67 52.04 -74.93
N GLU A 136 17.44 51.54 -75.09
CA GLU A 136 16.59 51.84 -76.24
C GLU A 136 16.16 53.32 -76.28
N LEU A 137 15.74 53.88 -75.13
CA LEU A 137 15.39 55.30 -75.00
C LEU A 137 16.59 56.21 -75.28
N SER A 138 17.77 55.86 -74.78
CA SER A 138 19.00 56.63 -74.98
C SER A 138 19.38 56.72 -76.47
N LYS A 139 19.10 55.67 -77.26
CA LYS A 139 19.31 55.68 -78.71
C LYS A 139 18.35 56.63 -79.44
N ILE A 140 17.09 56.67 -79.00
CA ILE A 140 16.07 57.56 -79.58
C ILE A 140 16.38 59.04 -79.30
N ILE A 141 17.01 59.35 -78.16
CA ILE A 141 17.35 60.74 -77.77
C ILE A 141 18.62 61.26 -78.49
N GLN A 142 19.43 60.37 -79.09
CA GLN A 142 20.67 60.74 -79.80
C GLN A 142 20.51 60.89 -81.33
N GLU A 143 19.32 60.62 -81.88
CA GLU A 143 18.90 61.04 -83.24
C GLU A 143 18.21 62.41 -83.20
#